data_AF-A0AAE8MNU0-F1
#
_entry.id   AF-A0AAE8MNU0-F1
#
_cell.length_a   1.000
_cell.length_b   1.000
_cell.length_c   1.000
_cell.angle_alpha   90.00
_cell.angle_beta   90.00
_cell.angle_gamma   90.00
#
_symmetry.space_group_name_H-M   'P 1'
#
loop_
_entity.id
_entity.type
_entity.pdbx_description
1 polymer ?
#
loop_
_entity_poly.entity_id
_entity_poly.type
_entity_poly.pdbx_seq_one_letter_code
_entity_poly.pdbx_strand_id
1 'polypeptide(L)'
;MSKLPSDYTQDELIEMGQKEIDKRGGLESVPCDIICLDGHRFHVNYNVPQYITDQIEALFWGDNEVIYEDIPEELKAYEEKDDEKEKNLKELNTDAKEDKQPSKQDSGKK
;
A
#
# COMPACT_ATOMS: atom_id res chain seq x y z
N MET A 1 11.85 2.89 -22.71
CA MET A 1 11.80 4.32 -22.34
C MET A 1 10.58 4.93 -23.01
N SER A 2 9.47 4.96 -22.27
CA SER A 2 8.23 5.63 -22.68
C SER A 2 8.51 7.13 -22.78
N LYS A 3 8.31 7.70 -23.96
CA LYS A 3 8.48 9.13 -24.21
C LYS A 3 7.25 9.84 -23.64
N LEU A 4 7.45 10.79 -22.73
CA LEU A 4 6.42 11.72 -22.31
C LEU A 4 5.92 12.50 -23.55
N PRO A 5 4.64 12.95 -23.59
CA PRO A 5 4.18 13.88 -24.62
C PRO A 5 5.13 15.08 -24.69
N SER A 6 5.57 15.46 -25.90
CA SER A 6 6.74 16.33 -26.12
C SER A 6 6.62 17.76 -25.60
N ASP A 7 5.43 18.14 -25.15
CA ASP A 7 5.08 19.54 -24.92
C ASP A 7 5.26 19.96 -23.45
N TYR A 8 5.58 19.01 -22.57
CA TYR A 8 5.80 19.27 -21.16
C TYR A 8 7.08 18.60 -20.67
N THR A 9 7.88 19.39 -19.96
CA THR A 9 8.99 18.92 -19.14
C THR A 9 8.49 18.21 -17.88
N GLN A 10 9.34 17.42 -17.25
CA GLN A 10 9.02 16.76 -15.97
C GLN A 10 8.68 17.79 -14.88
N ASP A 11 9.37 18.93 -14.87
CA ASP A 11 9.13 20.00 -13.90
C ASP A 11 7.75 20.65 -14.08
N GLU A 12 7.33 20.88 -15.33
CA GLU A 12 5.98 21.41 -15.63
C GLU A 12 4.87 20.43 -15.23
N LEU A 13 5.11 19.11 -15.38
CA LEU A 13 4.17 18.09 -14.91
C LEU A 13 4.05 18.06 -13.38
N ILE A 14 5.17 18.19 -12.67
CA ILE A 14 5.20 18.27 -11.20
C ILE A 14 4.47 19.53 -10.72
N GLU A 15 4.74 20.68 -11.34
CA GLU A 15 4.08 21.96 -11.00
C GLU A 15 2.56 21.88 -11.24
N MET A 16 2.13 21.36 -12.39
CA MET A 16 0.71 21.17 -12.68
C MET A 16 0.05 20.21 -11.68
N GLY A 17 0.75 19.13 -11.30
CA GLY A 17 0.29 18.18 -10.28
C GLY A 17 0.12 18.84 -8.91
N GLN A 18 1.13 19.56 -8.43
CA GLN A 18 1.08 20.25 -7.15
C GLN A 18 -0.04 21.30 -7.11
N LYS A 19 -0.18 22.09 -8.18
CA LYS A 19 -1.25 23.09 -8.30
C LYS A 19 -2.65 22.47 -8.25
N GLU A 20 -2.82 21.26 -8.78
CA GLU A 20 -4.09 20.55 -8.71
C GLU A 20 -4.36 19.98 -7.31
N ILE A 21 -3.32 19.50 -6.61
CA ILE A 21 -3.41 19.09 -5.19
C ILE A 21 -3.81 20.29 -4.32
N ASP A 22 -3.14 21.43 -4.49
CA ASP A 22 -3.42 22.65 -3.72
C ASP A 22 -4.85 23.15 -3.94
N LYS A 23 -5.39 23.03 -5.17
CA LYS A 23 -6.78 23.38 -5.49
C LYS A 23 -7.80 22.44 -4.85
N ARG A 24 -7.54 21.13 -4.87
CA ARG A 24 -8.46 20.11 -4.34
C ARG A 24 -8.39 20.02 -2.81
N GLY A 25 -7.30 20.52 -2.23
CA GLY A 25 -6.92 20.23 -0.86
C GLY A 25 -6.21 18.88 -0.78
N GLY A 26 -5.29 18.75 0.17
CA GLY A 26 -4.70 17.46 0.51
C GLY A 26 -5.76 16.46 0.96
N LEU A 27 -5.43 15.17 0.90
CA LEU A 27 -6.26 14.15 1.53
C LEU A 27 -6.32 14.43 3.04
N GLU A 28 -7.50 14.25 3.62
CA GLU A 28 -7.64 14.27 5.07
C GLU A 28 -6.74 13.18 5.66
N SER A 29 -5.96 13.53 6.67
CA SER A 29 -5.09 12.59 7.35
C SER A 29 -5.97 11.61 8.13
N VAL A 30 -6.25 10.47 7.54
CA VAL A 30 -6.93 9.37 8.20
C VAL A 30 -5.91 8.56 9.03
N PRO A 31 -6.19 8.31 10.32
CA PRO A 31 -5.33 7.47 11.14
C PRO A 31 -5.29 6.03 10.58
N CYS A 32 -4.19 5.33 10.83
CA CYS A 32 -4.00 3.96 10.35
C CYS A 32 -4.79 2.97 11.22
N ASP A 33 -5.46 1.98 10.65
CA ASP A 33 -6.25 1.01 11.44
C ASP A 33 -5.50 -0.29 11.75
N ILE A 34 -4.37 -0.52 11.06
CA ILE A 34 -3.59 -1.76 11.17
C ILE A 34 -2.10 -1.46 11.11
N ILE A 35 -1.35 -1.97 12.08
CA ILE A 35 0.11 -1.90 12.09
C ILE A 35 0.69 -3.31 11.93
N CYS A 36 1.74 -3.44 11.11
CA CYS A 36 2.46 -4.69 10.92
C CYS A 36 3.75 -4.69 11.73
N LEU A 37 3.92 -5.65 12.63
CA LEU A 37 5.14 -5.89 13.41
C LEU A 37 5.57 -7.35 13.19
N ASP A 38 6.81 -7.57 12.76
CA ASP A 38 7.36 -8.91 12.48
C ASP A 38 6.47 -9.80 11.57
N GLY A 39 5.77 -9.19 10.60
CA GLY A 39 4.83 -9.91 9.73
C GLY A 39 3.45 -10.20 10.32
N HIS A 40 3.22 -9.85 11.59
CA HIS A 40 1.92 -9.96 12.26
C HIS A 40 1.14 -8.65 12.16
N ARG A 41 -0.17 -8.74 11.95
CA ARG A 41 -1.07 -7.59 11.75
C ARG A 41 -1.83 -7.30 13.04
N PHE A 42 -1.69 -6.09 13.57
CA PHE A 42 -2.35 -5.66 14.80
C PHE A 42 -3.36 -4.57 14.51
N HIS A 43 -4.56 -4.70 15.07
CA HIS A 43 -5.56 -3.65 15.02
C HIS A 43 -5.18 -2.49 15.94
N VAL A 44 -5.39 -1.27 15.46
CA VAL A 44 -5.20 -0.02 16.20
C VAL A 44 -6.34 0.96 15.91
N ASN A 45 -6.42 2.04 16.68
CA ASN A 45 -7.41 3.12 16.56
C ASN A 45 -8.87 2.72 16.83
N TYR A 46 -9.57 2.08 15.90
CA TYR A 46 -11.00 1.78 16.07
C TYR A 46 -11.23 0.53 16.92
N ASN A 47 -12.07 0.64 17.96
CA ASN A 47 -12.37 -0.45 18.91
C ASN A 47 -11.15 -0.97 19.68
N VAL A 48 -10.05 -0.22 19.66
CA VAL A 48 -8.83 -0.51 20.41
C VAL A 48 -8.61 0.62 21.41
N PRO A 49 -8.35 0.32 22.70
CA PRO A 49 -8.05 1.35 23.69
C PRO A 49 -6.84 2.19 23.25
N GLN A 50 -6.91 3.51 23.43
CA GLN A 50 -5.85 4.43 22.97
C GLN A 50 -4.45 4.03 23.45
N TYR A 51 -4.32 3.60 24.70
CA TYR A 51 -3.02 3.21 25.26
C TYR A 51 -2.40 1.98 24.56
N ILE A 52 -3.22 1.09 24.00
CA ILE A 52 -2.77 -0.06 23.21
C ILE A 52 -2.28 0.44 21.85
N THR A 53 -3.05 1.31 21.20
CA THR A 53 -2.65 1.98 19.96
C THR A 53 -1.30 2.68 20.12
N ASP A 54 -1.15 3.51 21.16
CA ASP A 54 0.08 4.26 21.43
C ASP A 54 1.29 3.33 21.63
N GLN A 55 1.10 2.19 22.30
CA GLN A 55 2.17 1.22 22.52
C GLN A 55 2.58 0.50 21.24
N ILE A 56 1.61 0.08 20.42
CA ILE A 56 1.88 -0.57 19.12
C ILE A 56 2.54 0.42 18.16
N GLU A 57 2.09 1.69 18.15
CA GLU A 57 2.73 2.76 17.39
C GLU A 57 4.16 3.03 17.87
N ALA A 58 4.42 3.03 19.17
CA ALA A 58 5.76 3.21 19.71
C ALA A 58 6.72 2.07 19.31
N LEU A 59 6.22 0.83 19.21
CA LEU A 59 6.99 -0.29 18.67
C LEU A 59 7.28 -0.11 17.18
N PHE A 60 6.31 0.40 16.40
CA PHE A 60 6.47 0.60 14.95
C PHE A 60 7.42 1.76 14.59
N TRP A 61 7.32 2.88 15.31
CA TRP A 61 8.15 4.06 15.07
C TRP A 61 9.49 4.02 15.81
N GLY A 62 9.73 3.01 16.65
CA GLY A 62 10.98 2.82 17.35
C GLY A 62 12.14 2.48 16.41
N ASP A 63 13.36 2.79 16.84
CA ASP A 63 14.58 2.49 16.06
C ASP A 63 14.99 1.00 16.10
N ASN A 64 14.35 0.20 16.95
CA ASN A 64 14.70 -1.20 17.14
C ASN A 64 13.83 -2.10 16.25
N GLU A 65 14.46 -3.12 15.67
CA GLU A 65 13.73 -4.20 15.01
C GLU A 65 12.88 -4.93 16.07
N VAL A 66 11.57 -5.00 15.82
CA VAL A 66 10.60 -5.66 16.70
C VAL A 66 10.45 -7.09 16.24
N ILE A 67 10.71 -8.04 17.14
CA ILE A 67 10.40 -9.46 16.94
C ILE A 67 9.11 -9.80 17.69
N TYR A 68 8.31 -10.71 17.14
CA TYR A 68 7.00 -11.06 17.70
C TYR A 68 7.11 -11.61 19.13
N GLU A 69 8.15 -12.36 19.43
CA GLU A 69 8.37 -12.95 20.76
C GLU A 69 8.45 -11.87 21.85
N ASP A 70 9.04 -10.72 21.54
CA ASP A 70 9.25 -9.59 22.47
C ASP A 70 8.01 -8.69 22.63
N ILE A 71 6.99 -8.86 21.76
CA ILE A 71 5.75 -8.09 21.87
C ILE A 71 4.98 -8.54 23.13
N PRO A 72 4.57 -7.61 24.01
CA PRO A 72 3.77 -7.93 25.19
C PRO A 72 2.48 -8.70 24.85
N GLU A 73 2.11 -9.69 25.67
CA GLU A 73 0.89 -10.48 25.46
C GLU A 73 -0.38 -9.62 25.39
N GLU A 74 -0.41 -8.51 26.13
CA GLU A 74 -1.52 -7.56 26.08
C GLU A 74 -1.71 -6.92 24.71
N LEU A 75 -0.64 -6.73 23.93
CA LEU A 75 -0.71 -6.22 22.56
C LEU A 75 -1.02 -7.36 21.58
N LYS A 76 -0.51 -8.57 21.82
CA LYS A 76 -0.84 -9.79 21.05
C LYS A 76 -2.34 -10.11 21.04
N ALA A 77 -3.08 -9.71 22.08
CA ALA A 77 -4.54 -9.84 22.09
C ALA A 77 -5.26 -9.07 20.96
N TYR A 78 -4.61 -8.07 20.36
CA TYR A 78 -5.13 -7.25 19.26
C TYR A 78 -4.60 -7.67 17.88
N GLU A 79 -3.89 -8.79 17.81
CA GLU A 79 -3.50 -9.40 16.55
C GLU A 79 -4.73 -9.88 15.77
N GLU A 80 -4.78 -9.56 14.49
CA GLU A 80 -5.81 -9.97 13.56
C GLU A 80 -5.66 -11.45 13.25
N LYS A 81 -6.47 -12.29 13.91
CA LYS A 81 -6.49 -13.73 13.70
C LYS A 81 -6.84 -14.04 12.24
N ASP A 82 -6.01 -14.85 11.61
CA ASP A 82 -6.11 -15.19 10.19
C ASP A 82 -7.29 -16.11 9.80
N ASP A 83 -8.28 -16.25 10.68
CA ASP A 83 -9.42 -17.16 10.47
C ASP A 83 -10.23 -16.85 9.19
N GLU A 84 -10.04 -15.68 8.54
CA GLU A 84 -10.73 -15.30 7.30
C GLU A 84 -9.84 -14.87 6.12
N LYS A 85 -8.51 -14.83 6.24
CA LYS A 85 -7.64 -14.14 5.25
C LYS A 85 -7.16 -14.94 4.05
N GLU A 86 -7.35 -16.25 4.02
CA GLU A 86 -6.87 -17.06 2.88
C GLU A 86 -7.66 -16.82 1.57
N LYS A 87 -8.80 -16.10 1.63
CA LYS A 87 -9.65 -15.84 0.47
C LYS A 87 -9.27 -14.59 -0.33
N ASN A 88 -8.66 -13.57 0.30
CA ASN A 88 -8.54 -12.25 -0.34
C ASN A 88 -7.23 -12.04 -1.11
N LEU A 89 -6.16 -12.78 -0.80
CA LEU A 89 -4.86 -12.61 -1.48
C LEU A 89 -4.81 -13.24 -2.89
N LYS A 90 -5.77 -14.10 -3.24
CA LYS A 90 -5.82 -14.79 -4.54
C LYS A 90 -6.53 -13.98 -5.64
N GLU A 91 -7.31 -12.95 -5.31
CA GLU A 91 -8.13 -12.22 -6.29
C GLU A 91 -7.42 -11.00 -6.92
N LEU A 92 -6.29 -10.53 -6.38
CA LEU A 92 -5.59 -9.34 -6.90
C LEU A 92 -4.59 -9.61 -8.05
N ASN A 93 -4.42 -10.87 -8.48
CA ASN A 93 -3.40 -11.24 -9.47
C ASN A 93 -3.95 -11.68 -10.86
N THR A 94 -5.22 -11.43 -11.20
CA THR A 94 -5.81 -11.93 -12.46
C THR A 94 -6.10 -10.93 -13.58
N ASP A 95 -5.76 -9.64 -13.45
CA ASP A 95 -6.10 -8.63 -14.47
C ASP A 95 -4.91 -7.98 -15.20
N ALA A 96 -3.76 -8.66 -15.26
CA ALA A 96 -2.71 -8.34 -16.24
C ALA A 96 -2.77 -9.31 -17.42
N LYS A 97 -3.86 -9.26 -18.21
CA LYS A 97 -3.89 -9.90 -19.53
C LYS A 97 -3.15 -9.03 -20.53
N GLU A 98 -2.03 -9.57 -20.99
CA GLU A 98 -1.23 -9.10 -22.13
C GLU A 98 -2.10 -8.63 -23.30
N ASP A 99 -2.06 -7.34 -23.60
CA ASP A 99 -2.44 -6.82 -24.92
C ASP A 99 -1.44 -7.34 -25.96
N LYS A 100 -1.75 -8.49 -26.55
CA LYS A 100 -1.04 -8.99 -27.74
C LYS A 100 -1.43 -8.13 -28.94
N GLN A 101 -0.55 -7.19 -29.30
CA GLN A 101 -0.56 -6.54 -30.62
C GLN A 101 -0.69 -7.58 -31.74
N PRO A 102 -1.63 -7.42 -32.69
CA PRO A 102 -1.71 -8.29 -33.85
C PRO A 102 -0.67 -7.87 -34.90
N SER A 103 0.37 -8.68 -35.11
CA SER A 103 1.18 -8.63 -36.34
C SER A 103 0.70 -9.72 -37.31
N LYS A 104 0.07 -9.29 -38.40
CA LYS A 104 -0.16 -10.05 -39.63
C LYS A 104 0.19 -9.11 -40.78
N GLN A 105 0.84 -9.46 -41.87
CA GLN A 105 1.43 -10.70 -42.38
C GLN A 105 2.33 -10.24 -43.53
N ASP A 106 3.60 -10.67 -43.56
CA ASP A 106 4.45 -10.57 -44.76
C ASP A 106 4.11 -11.75 -45.68
N SER A 107 3.48 -11.46 -46.82
CA SER A 107 3.14 -12.45 -47.84
C SER A 107 4.36 -12.72 -48.72
N GLY A 108 5.10 -13.74 -48.33
CA GLY A 108 6.18 -14.35 -49.11
C GLY A 108 5.72 -14.84 -50.48
N LYS A 109 6.49 -14.40 -51.47
CA LYS A 109 6.53 -14.77 -52.88
C LYS A 109 6.99 -16.22 -53.06
N LYS A 110 6.26 -17.04 -53.82
CA LYS A 110 6.83 -18.11 -54.64
C LYS A 110 5.89 -18.52 -55.76
#